data_AF-A0A2Z3I9D2-F1
#
_entry.id   AF-A0A2Z3I9D2-F1
#
_cell.length_a   1.000
_cell.length_b   1.000
_cell.length_c   1.000
_cell.angle_alpha   90.00
_cell.angle_beta   90.00
_cell.angle_gamma   90.00
#
_symmetry.space_group_name_H-M   'P 1'
#
loop_
_entity.id
_entity.type
_entity.pdbx_description
1 polymer ?
#
loop_
_entity_poly.entity_id
_entity_poly.type
_entity_poly.pdbx_seq_one_letter_code
_entity_poly.pdbx_strand_id
1 'polypeptide(L)'
;MKQIELWPDFVALRLTGISLIKIKNILGMSMHAITNREKALQKMVKDLFPDLAEWWLPHHQWQDRRLTSQVEKEKQVFMSFLDTLLYQETLDCPTCGNVMKRLEASKHRPYFVCHRCKTSKNLLSNTELFRLDHVDLWHAYTNYLIKGESNLTIQDMLKISHICALNWRKRFIKQMTSMGLDELVFWINWQWGRRQGSIKGAEISKSRKNDQES
;
A
#
# COMPACT_ATOMS: atom_id res chain seq x y z
N MET A 1 6.58 31.75 -25.52
CA MET A 1 7.95 31.38 -25.11
C MET A 1 8.09 30.77 -23.70
N LYS A 2 7.05 30.66 -22.85
CA LYS A 2 7.13 30.00 -21.51
C LYS A 2 7.20 28.45 -21.51
N GLN A 3 7.16 27.78 -22.67
CA GLN A 3 7.00 26.32 -22.70
C GLN A 3 8.30 25.52 -22.53
N ILE A 4 9.47 26.09 -22.88
CA ILE A 4 10.76 25.36 -22.83
C ILE A 4 11.33 25.34 -21.40
N GLU A 5 11.09 26.37 -20.60
CA GLU A 5 11.67 26.55 -19.26
C GLU A 5 11.24 25.45 -18.27
N LEU A 6 10.04 24.88 -18.43
CA LEU A 6 9.50 23.86 -17.51
C LEU A 6 9.88 22.42 -17.87
N TRP A 7 10.71 22.20 -18.91
CA TRP A 7 11.11 20.86 -19.32
C TRP A 7 11.99 20.16 -18.29
N PRO A 8 13.07 20.77 -17.74
CA PRO A 8 13.87 20.13 -16.70
C PRO A 8 13.06 19.79 -15.44
N ASP A 9 12.20 20.71 -14.99
CA ASP A 9 11.32 20.49 -13.84
C ASP A 9 10.32 19.37 -14.09
N PHE A 10 9.72 19.32 -15.29
CA PHE A 10 8.86 18.22 -15.69
C PHE A 10 9.60 16.88 -15.62
N VAL A 11 10.79 16.80 -16.20
CA VAL A 11 11.57 15.55 -16.23
C VAL A 11 11.98 15.13 -14.82
N ALA A 12 12.50 16.04 -14.00
CA ALA A 12 12.87 15.75 -12.62
C ALA A 12 11.68 15.24 -11.81
N LEU A 13 10.55 15.97 -11.84
CA LEU A 13 9.32 15.55 -11.16
C LEU A 13 8.81 14.21 -11.69
N ARG A 14 8.92 13.96 -13.00
CA ARG A 14 8.42 12.72 -13.58
C ARG A 14 9.26 11.51 -13.20
N LEU A 15 10.59 11.67 -13.17
CA LEU A 15 11.53 10.63 -12.75
C LEU A 15 11.38 10.27 -11.26
N THR A 16 10.90 11.18 -10.42
CA THR A 16 10.54 10.85 -9.02
C THR A 16 9.27 9.99 -8.89
N GLY A 17 8.56 9.72 -9.99
CA GLY A 17 7.35 8.89 -10.00
C GLY A 17 6.06 9.64 -9.63
N ILE A 18 6.08 10.97 -9.58
CA ILE A 18 4.88 11.79 -9.35
C ILE A 18 3.89 11.62 -10.52
N SER A 19 2.59 11.56 -10.20
CA SER A 19 1.53 11.42 -11.21
C SER A 19 1.43 12.65 -12.11
N LEU A 20 1.11 12.44 -13.39
CA LEU A 20 0.94 13.54 -14.35
C LEU A 20 -0.05 14.61 -13.91
N ILE A 21 -1.10 14.23 -13.16
CA ILE A 21 -2.08 15.17 -12.59
C ILE A 21 -1.45 16.05 -11.50
N LYS A 22 -0.60 15.46 -10.64
CA LYS A 22 0.08 16.22 -9.60
C LYS A 22 1.16 17.12 -10.20
N ILE A 23 1.91 16.65 -11.21
CA ILE A 23 2.85 17.48 -11.97
C ILE A 23 2.12 18.63 -12.68
N LYS A 24 0.97 18.37 -13.30
CA LYS A 24 0.09 19.39 -13.89
C LYS A 24 -0.22 20.50 -12.89
N ASN A 25 -0.62 20.13 -11.67
CA ASN A 25 -0.97 21.10 -10.63
C ASN A 25 0.26 21.85 -10.10
N ILE A 26 1.40 21.18 -9.92
CA ILE A 26 2.66 21.79 -9.46
C ILE A 26 3.18 22.81 -10.49
N LEU A 27 3.21 22.42 -11.77
CA LEU A 27 3.74 23.25 -12.84
C LEU A 27 2.72 24.23 -13.44
N GLY A 28 1.47 24.20 -12.98
CA GLY A 28 0.40 25.07 -13.49
C GLY A 28 0.09 24.86 -14.98
N MET A 29 0.28 23.64 -15.50
CA MET A 29 0.21 23.34 -16.93
C MET A 29 -1.12 22.72 -17.35
N SER A 30 -1.40 22.71 -18.67
CA SER A 30 -2.52 21.93 -19.21
C SER A 30 -2.18 20.43 -19.24
N MET A 31 -3.21 19.57 -19.09
CA MET A 31 -3.01 18.12 -19.15
C MET A 31 -2.51 17.65 -20.52
N HIS A 32 -2.91 18.34 -21.59
CA HIS A 32 -2.41 18.09 -22.95
C HIS A 32 -0.90 18.37 -23.04
N ALA A 33 -0.45 19.50 -22.50
CA ALA A 33 0.96 19.87 -22.47
C ALA A 33 1.82 18.89 -21.65
N ILE A 34 1.28 18.37 -20.55
CA ILE A 34 1.92 17.33 -19.72
C ILE A 34 2.00 16.00 -20.48
N THR A 35 0.93 15.59 -21.16
CA THR A 35 0.88 14.33 -21.91
C THR A 35 1.85 14.35 -23.11
N ASN A 36 1.96 15.48 -23.81
CA ASN A 36 2.93 15.61 -24.90
C ASN A 36 4.37 15.55 -24.38
N ARG A 37 4.63 16.15 -23.21
CA ARG A 37 5.95 16.07 -22.58
C ARG A 37 6.29 14.66 -22.10
N GLU A 38 5.31 13.94 -21.56
CA GLU A 38 5.46 12.52 -21.21
C GLU A 38 5.86 11.69 -22.44
N LYS A 39 5.18 11.88 -23.59
CA LYS A 39 5.53 11.18 -24.83
C LYS A 39 6.94 11.52 -25.31
N ALA A 40 7.31 12.80 -25.26
CA ALA A 40 8.64 13.24 -25.64
C ALA A 40 9.73 12.67 -24.72
N LEU A 41 9.47 12.60 -23.41
CA LEU A 41 10.39 12.04 -22.43
C LEU A 41 10.53 10.53 -22.63
N GLN A 42 9.42 9.80 -22.82
CA GLN A 42 9.46 8.37 -23.12
C GLN A 42 10.25 8.08 -24.39
N LYS A 43 10.07 8.89 -25.44
CA LYS A 43 10.86 8.77 -26.67
C LYS A 43 12.34 9.05 -26.41
N MET A 44 12.66 10.15 -25.74
CA MET A 44 14.03 10.54 -25.41
C MET A 44 14.75 9.46 -24.58
N VAL A 45 14.08 8.89 -23.58
CA VAL A 45 14.67 7.82 -22.74
C VAL A 45 14.90 6.56 -23.57
N LYS A 46 13.98 6.18 -24.46
CA LYS A 46 14.19 5.05 -25.39
C LYS A 46 15.39 5.28 -26.31
N ASP A 47 15.49 6.47 -26.89
CA ASP A 47 16.48 6.78 -27.92
C ASP A 47 17.88 6.94 -27.32
N LEU A 48 17.99 7.50 -26.12
CA LEU A 48 19.27 7.85 -25.50
C LEU A 48 19.73 6.91 -24.39
N PHE A 49 18.81 6.22 -23.72
CA PHE A 49 19.10 5.41 -22.54
C PHE A 49 18.31 4.08 -22.57
N PRO A 50 18.60 3.15 -23.50
CA PRO A 50 17.81 1.95 -23.71
C PRO A 50 17.70 1.04 -22.47
N ASP A 51 18.77 0.87 -21.71
CA ASP A 51 18.76 0.09 -20.45
C ASP A 51 17.85 0.74 -19.39
N LEU A 52 17.94 2.07 -19.28
CA LEU A 52 17.02 2.82 -18.43
C LEU A 52 15.60 2.72 -18.97
N ALA A 53 15.37 2.72 -20.27
CA ALA A 53 14.05 2.59 -20.86
C ALA A 53 13.43 1.21 -20.59
N GLU A 54 14.22 0.14 -20.68
CA GLU A 54 13.82 -1.23 -20.39
C GLU A 54 13.35 -1.38 -18.94
N TRP A 55 14.08 -0.78 -17.99
CA TRP A 55 13.66 -0.78 -16.59
C TRP A 55 12.55 0.24 -16.33
N TRP A 56 12.75 1.51 -16.68
CA TRP A 56 11.89 2.62 -16.30
C TRP A 56 10.51 2.54 -16.95
N LEU A 57 10.40 2.25 -18.25
CA LEU A 57 9.10 2.32 -18.93
C LEU A 57 8.07 1.32 -18.41
N PRO A 58 8.38 0.04 -18.13
CA PRO A 58 7.42 -0.88 -17.50
C PRO A 58 7.03 -0.49 -16.07
N HIS A 59 7.99 0.01 -15.29
CA HIS A 59 7.77 0.47 -13.91
C HIS A 59 6.97 1.78 -13.87
N HIS A 60 7.05 2.56 -14.95
CA HIS A 60 6.40 3.84 -15.14
C HIS A 60 5.02 3.72 -15.83
N GLN A 61 4.89 2.81 -16.79
CA GLN A 61 3.66 2.44 -17.48
C GLN A 61 2.97 1.32 -16.71
N TRP A 62 2.30 1.72 -15.62
CA TRP A 62 1.04 1.19 -15.04
C TRP A 62 0.84 -0.33 -14.80
N GLN A 63 1.73 -1.20 -15.29
CA GLN A 63 1.54 -2.63 -15.46
C GLN A 63 2.55 -3.42 -14.63
N ASP A 64 3.71 -2.86 -14.31
CA ASP A 64 4.62 -3.57 -13.41
C ASP A 64 4.17 -3.44 -11.94
N ARG A 65 3.59 -4.54 -11.46
CA ARG A 65 3.21 -4.78 -10.06
C ARG A 65 4.25 -5.64 -9.34
N ARG A 66 5.38 -5.95 -9.97
CA ARG A 66 6.43 -6.77 -9.36
C ARG A 66 7.00 -6.00 -8.17
N LEU A 67 7.02 -6.68 -7.03
CA LEU A 67 7.64 -6.17 -5.83
C LEU A 67 9.16 -6.22 -6.03
N THR A 68 9.87 -5.18 -5.57
CA THR A 68 11.33 -5.27 -5.48
C THR A 68 11.69 -6.38 -4.50
N SER A 69 12.90 -6.91 -4.60
CA SER A 69 13.37 -7.96 -3.68
C SER A 69 13.30 -7.52 -2.21
N GLN A 70 13.57 -6.24 -1.92
CA GLN A 70 13.47 -5.68 -0.58
C GLN A 70 12.01 -5.58 -0.10
N VAL A 71 11.09 -5.10 -0.94
CA VAL A 71 9.67 -5.03 -0.59
C VAL A 71 9.08 -6.43 -0.39
N GLU A 72 9.50 -7.43 -1.18
CA GLU A 72 9.06 -8.82 -0.99
C GLU A 72 9.56 -9.39 0.34
N LYS A 73 10.82 -9.14 0.72
CA LYS A 73 11.36 -9.54 2.03
C LYS A 73 10.58 -8.90 3.18
N GLU A 74 10.34 -7.60 3.14
CA GLU A 74 9.61 -6.90 4.19
C GLU A 74 8.14 -7.34 4.27
N LYS A 75 7.51 -7.61 3.12
CA LYS A 75 6.19 -8.24 3.06
C LYS A 75 6.21 -9.59 3.77
N GLN A 76 7.20 -10.46 3.51
CA GLN A 76 7.31 -11.75 4.19
C GLN A 76 7.47 -11.59 5.69
N VAL A 77 8.31 -10.65 6.16
CA VAL A 77 8.46 -10.33 7.59
C VAL A 77 7.11 -9.94 8.20
N PHE A 78 6.36 -9.06 7.54
CA PHE A 78 5.06 -8.64 8.05
C PHE A 78 4.02 -9.77 8.06
N MET A 79 3.99 -10.60 7.01
CA MET A 79 3.08 -11.75 6.93
C MET A 79 3.40 -12.78 8.02
N SER A 80 4.67 -13.11 8.26
CA SER A 80 5.08 -14.00 9.36
C SER A 80 4.72 -13.44 10.74
N PHE A 81 4.79 -12.11 10.90
CA PHE A 81 4.32 -11.44 12.11
C PHE A 81 2.81 -11.62 12.31
N LEU A 82 2.01 -11.46 11.24
CA LEU A 82 0.57 -11.74 11.30
C LEU A 82 0.30 -13.22 11.61
N ASP A 83 1.01 -14.16 10.99
CA ASP A 83 0.88 -15.59 11.28
C ASP A 83 1.11 -15.89 12.76
N THR A 84 2.15 -15.30 13.34
CA THR A 84 2.44 -15.43 14.78
C THR A 84 1.27 -14.90 15.62
N LEU A 85 0.66 -13.77 15.24
CA LEU A 85 -0.50 -13.25 15.98
C LEU A 85 -1.74 -14.12 15.79
N LEU A 86 -1.94 -14.70 14.61
CA LEU A 86 -3.19 -15.38 14.24
C LEU A 86 -3.21 -16.86 14.63
N TYR A 87 -2.06 -17.53 14.61
CA TYR A 87 -1.97 -18.98 14.68
C TYR A 87 -1.08 -19.50 15.81
N GLN A 88 -0.45 -18.64 16.61
CA GLN A 88 0.28 -19.11 17.80
C GLN A 88 -0.69 -19.82 18.76
N GLU A 89 -0.36 -21.07 19.12
CA GLU A 89 -1.16 -21.90 20.01
C GLU A 89 -0.65 -21.91 21.46
N THR A 90 0.67 -21.72 21.63
CA THR A 90 1.34 -21.79 22.93
C THR A 90 2.28 -20.62 23.15
N LEU A 91 2.55 -20.27 24.41
CA LEU A 91 3.50 -19.22 24.78
C LEU A 91 4.10 -19.52 26.15
N ASP A 92 5.36 -19.21 26.40
CA ASP A 92 5.91 -19.24 27.76
C ASP A 92 5.34 -18.12 28.63
N CYS A 93 4.92 -18.48 29.84
CA CYS A 93 4.42 -17.52 30.82
C CYS A 93 5.55 -16.60 31.28
N PRO A 94 5.40 -15.27 31.16
CA PRO A 94 6.43 -14.32 31.59
C PRO A 94 6.66 -14.33 33.11
N THR A 95 5.70 -14.81 33.89
CA THR A 95 5.78 -14.82 35.37
C THR A 95 6.44 -16.09 35.91
N CYS A 96 6.19 -17.26 35.30
CA CYS A 96 6.58 -18.54 35.90
C CYS A 96 7.21 -19.54 34.92
N GLY A 97 7.45 -19.13 33.66
CA GLY A 97 8.07 -19.97 32.62
C GLY A 97 7.25 -21.16 32.15
N ASN A 98 6.03 -21.36 32.65
CA ASN A 98 5.19 -22.49 32.24
C ASN A 98 4.47 -22.18 30.92
N VAL A 99 4.20 -23.21 30.13
CA VAL A 99 3.48 -23.07 28.86
C VAL A 99 2.04 -22.61 29.11
N MET A 100 1.69 -21.49 28.49
CA MET A 100 0.34 -20.97 28.35
C MET A 100 -0.29 -21.54 27.08
N LYS A 101 -1.56 -21.88 27.15
CA LYS A 101 -2.33 -22.29 25.97
C LYS A 101 -3.26 -21.16 25.53
N ARG A 102 -3.47 -21.06 24.22
CA ARG A 102 -4.49 -20.17 23.66
C ARG A 102 -5.87 -20.63 24.11
N LEU A 103 -6.70 -19.66 24.48
CA LEU A 103 -8.07 -19.92 24.91
C LEU A 103 -8.97 -20.09 23.68
N GLU A 104 -9.54 -21.27 23.47
CA GLU A 104 -10.42 -21.58 22.32
C GLU A 104 -11.69 -20.72 22.28
N ALA A 105 -12.22 -20.35 23.46
CA ALA A 105 -13.39 -19.47 23.56
C ALA A 105 -13.13 -18.06 22.97
N SER A 106 -11.86 -17.67 22.84
CA SER A 106 -11.45 -16.44 22.16
C SER A 106 -11.35 -16.69 20.66
N LYS A 107 -12.51 -16.91 20.02
CA LYS A 107 -12.64 -17.31 18.60
C LYS A 107 -11.81 -16.49 17.60
N HIS A 108 -11.49 -15.24 17.93
CA HIS A 108 -10.80 -14.31 17.03
C HIS A 108 -9.71 -13.48 17.70
N ARG A 109 -9.26 -13.81 18.92
CA ARG A 109 -8.17 -13.05 19.58
C ARG A 109 -7.12 -13.97 20.17
N PRO A 110 -5.82 -13.68 20.02
CA PRO A 110 -4.73 -14.50 20.55
C PRO A 110 -4.56 -14.27 22.05
N TYR A 111 -5.53 -14.78 22.81
CA TYR A 111 -5.58 -14.69 24.26
C TYR A 111 -5.09 -16.00 24.89
N PHE A 112 -4.16 -15.88 25.84
CA PHE A 112 -3.48 -16.99 26.48
C PHE A 112 -3.66 -16.90 27.99
N VAL A 113 -3.81 -18.05 28.65
CA VAL A 113 -3.91 -18.12 30.11
C VAL A 113 -2.94 -19.17 30.63
N CYS A 114 -2.14 -18.81 31.64
CA CYS A 114 -1.30 -19.75 32.36
C CYS A 114 -2.13 -20.51 33.39
N HIS A 115 -2.22 -21.83 33.28
CA HIS A 115 -2.98 -22.61 34.27
C HIS A 115 -2.37 -22.58 35.69
N ARG A 116 -1.05 -22.37 35.80
CA ARG A 116 -0.30 -22.39 37.06
C ARG A 116 -0.47 -21.10 37.87
N CYS A 117 -0.09 -19.95 37.31
CA CYS A 117 -0.12 -18.66 38.02
C CYS A 117 -1.29 -17.75 37.62
N LYS A 118 -2.19 -18.22 36.74
CA LYS A 118 -3.37 -17.51 36.24
C LYS A 118 -3.07 -16.19 35.49
N THR A 119 -1.80 -15.87 35.24
CA THR A 119 -1.40 -14.78 34.36
C THR A 119 -2.02 -14.98 32.99
N SER A 120 -2.59 -13.91 32.43
CA SER A 120 -3.12 -13.88 31.08
C SER A 120 -2.30 -12.97 30.20
N LYS A 121 -2.28 -13.25 28.90
CA LYS A 121 -1.57 -12.44 27.92
C LYS A 121 -2.32 -12.44 26.60
N ASN A 122 -2.49 -11.26 26.02
CA ASN A 122 -2.99 -11.09 24.67
C ASN A 122 -1.83 -10.61 23.79
N LEU A 123 -1.53 -11.34 22.71
CA LEU A 123 -0.44 -10.96 21.81
C LEU A 123 -0.69 -9.63 21.09
N LEU A 124 -1.94 -9.20 20.96
CA LEU A 124 -2.28 -7.92 20.35
C LEU A 124 -2.06 -6.72 21.29
N SER A 125 -1.97 -6.89 22.61
CA SER A 125 -2.02 -5.78 23.58
C SER A 125 -0.98 -4.68 23.33
N ASN A 126 0.19 -5.04 22.82
CA ASN A 126 1.29 -4.10 22.56
C ASN A 126 1.48 -3.83 21.06
N THR A 127 0.44 -4.05 20.26
CA THR A 127 0.48 -3.83 18.81
C THR A 127 -0.45 -2.70 18.42
N GLU A 128 -0.16 -2.09 17.28
CA GLU A 128 -1.09 -1.19 16.61
C GLU A 128 -2.29 -1.95 16.05
N LEU A 129 -2.34 -3.27 16.11
CA LEU A 129 -3.51 -4.05 15.71
C LEU A 129 -4.47 -4.34 16.87
N PHE A 130 -4.15 -3.84 18.08
CA PHE A 130 -5.02 -3.99 19.24
C PHE A 130 -6.44 -3.48 18.95
N ARG A 131 -7.43 -4.30 19.33
CA ARG A 131 -8.88 -4.08 19.16
C ARG A 131 -9.39 -4.03 17.72
N LEU A 132 -8.58 -4.37 16.73
CA LEU A 132 -9.11 -4.62 15.40
C LEU A 132 -9.86 -5.96 15.38
N ASP A 133 -10.99 -5.98 14.68
CA ASP A 133 -11.83 -7.17 14.52
C ASP A 133 -11.47 -7.92 13.21
N HIS A 134 -12.25 -8.97 12.88
CA HIS A 134 -12.11 -9.79 11.66
C HIS A 134 -10.67 -10.21 11.34
N VAL A 135 -9.99 -10.77 12.35
CA VAL A 135 -8.57 -11.14 12.28
C VAL A 135 -8.27 -12.15 11.17
N ASP A 136 -9.26 -12.96 10.81
CA ASP A 136 -9.25 -13.91 9.72
C ASP A 136 -9.05 -13.26 8.34
N LEU A 137 -9.43 -12.00 8.18
CA LEU A 137 -9.31 -11.26 6.92
C LEU A 137 -7.99 -10.48 6.80
N TRP A 138 -7.16 -10.42 7.84
CA TRP A 138 -5.97 -9.57 7.87
C TRP A 138 -4.93 -9.95 6.80
N HIS A 139 -4.78 -11.25 6.51
CA HIS A 139 -3.91 -11.72 5.43
C HIS A 139 -4.40 -11.25 4.05
N ALA A 140 -5.68 -11.43 3.76
CA ALA A 140 -6.27 -10.99 2.51
C ALA A 140 -6.18 -9.46 2.37
N TYR A 141 -6.51 -8.74 3.45
CA TYR A 141 -6.39 -7.29 3.53
C TYR A 141 -4.98 -6.80 3.23
N THR A 142 -3.95 -7.39 3.85
CA THR A 142 -2.55 -7.01 3.64
C THR A 142 -2.14 -7.18 2.18
N ASN A 143 -2.53 -8.28 1.55
CA ASN A 143 -2.26 -8.50 0.13
C ASN A 143 -2.91 -7.45 -0.77
N TYR A 144 -4.17 -7.06 -0.50
CA TYR A 144 -4.82 -5.99 -1.24
C TYR A 144 -4.20 -4.62 -0.97
N LEU A 145 -3.79 -4.36 0.27
CA LEU A 145 -3.12 -3.14 0.67
C LEU A 145 -1.79 -2.96 -0.10
N ILE A 146 -0.98 -4.01 -0.19
CA ILE A 146 0.31 -4.03 -0.92
C ILE A 146 0.12 -3.87 -2.43
N LYS A 147 -0.99 -4.41 -2.97
CA LYS A 147 -1.39 -4.19 -4.37
C LYS A 147 -1.86 -2.75 -4.66
N GLY A 148 -1.99 -1.90 -3.64
CA GLY A 148 -2.48 -0.53 -3.80
C GLY A 148 -3.99 -0.45 -3.96
N GLU A 149 -4.74 -1.45 -3.47
CA GLU A 149 -6.18 -1.43 -3.58
C GLU A 149 -6.78 -0.26 -2.79
N SER A 150 -7.85 0.35 -3.31
CA SER A 150 -8.54 1.45 -2.62
C SER A 150 -9.37 0.89 -1.47
N ASN A 151 -9.62 1.69 -0.44
CA ASN A 151 -10.42 1.22 0.70
C ASN A 151 -11.85 0.81 0.28
N LEU A 152 -12.44 1.48 -0.71
CA LEU A 152 -13.73 1.10 -1.30
C LEU A 152 -13.64 -0.26 -2.00
N THR A 153 -12.60 -0.51 -2.79
CA THR A 153 -12.43 -1.80 -3.45
C THR A 153 -12.19 -2.91 -2.42
N ILE A 154 -11.36 -2.66 -1.41
CA ILE A 154 -11.09 -3.62 -0.34
C ILE A 154 -12.37 -3.92 0.46
N GLN A 155 -13.16 -2.89 0.76
CA GLN A 155 -14.49 -3.03 1.38
C GLN A 155 -15.36 -4.00 0.58
N ASP A 156 -15.48 -3.80 -0.72
CA ASP A 156 -16.32 -4.64 -1.58
C ASP A 156 -15.80 -6.08 -1.71
N MET A 157 -14.46 -6.26 -1.74
CA MET A 157 -13.81 -7.56 -1.83
C MET A 157 -13.89 -8.36 -0.53
N LEU A 158 -13.74 -7.70 0.63
CA LEU A 158 -13.71 -8.35 1.94
C LEU A 158 -15.06 -8.28 2.68
N LYS A 159 -16.06 -7.60 2.12
CA LYS A 159 -17.38 -7.41 2.73
C LYS A 159 -17.33 -6.81 4.14
N ILE A 160 -16.36 -5.92 4.38
CA ILE A 160 -16.22 -5.15 5.62
C ILE A 160 -16.84 -3.75 5.44
N SER A 161 -16.97 -2.96 6.52
CA SER A 161 -17.43 -1.57 6.40
C SER A 161 -16.32 -0.64 5.91
N HIS A 162 -16.70 0.49 5.29
CA HIS A 162 -15.74 1.51 4.85
C HIS A 162 -14.87 2.03 6.01
N ILE A 163 -15.50 2.27 7.16
CA ILE A 163 -14.84 2.74 8.38
C ILE A 163 -13.82 1.70 8.87
N CYS A 164 -14.17 0.42 8.80
CA CYS A 164 -13.26 -0.68 9.12
C CYS A 164 -12.02 -0.65 8.21
N ALA A 165 -12.21 -0.59 6.88
CA ALA A 165 -11.11 -0.53 5.91
C ALA A 165 -10.19 0.69 6.14
N LEU A 166 -10.77 1.88 6.40
CA LEU A 166 -10.01 3.09 6.72
C LEU A 166 -9.18 2.95 8.00
N ASN A 167 -9.81 2.46 9.07
CA ASN A 167 -9.13 2.27 10.35
C ASN A 167 -8.00 1.23 10.24
N TRP A 168 -8.26 0.11 9.55
CA TRP A 168 -7.25 -0.90 9.29
C TRP A 168 -6.07 -0.33 8.54
N ARG A 169 -6.28 0.46 7.48
CA ARG A 169 -5.18 1.07 6.72
C ARG A 169 -4.26 1.87 7.63
N LYS A 170 -4.83 2.74 8.46
CA LYS A 170 -4.06 3.55 9.41
C LYS A 170 -3.24 2.68 10.37
N ARG A 171 -3.87 1.65 10.94
CA ARG A 171 -3.28 0.81 11.99
C ARG A 171 -2.23 -0.17 11.44
N PHE A 172 -2.47 -0.75 10.26
CA PHE A 172 -1.51 -1.62 9.57
C PHE A 172 -0.27 -0.85 9.13
N ILE A 173 -0.44 0.33 8.53
CA ILE A 173 0.71 1.16 8.15
C ILE A 173 1.52 1.56 9.38
N LYS A 174 0.85 1.98 10.46
CA LYS A 174 1.54 2.30 11.73
C LYS A 174 2.27 1.09 12.31
N GLN A 175 1.69 -0.11 12.23
CA GLN A 175 2.34 -1.35 12.67
C GLN A 175 3.60 -1.63 11.83
N MET A 176 3.50 -1.59 10.51
CA MET A 176 4.64 -1.80 9.60
C MET A 176 5.77 -0.79 9.86
N THR A 177 5.44 0.49 10.06
CA THR A 177 6.42 1.53 10.43
C THR A 177 7.06 1.22 11.78
N SER A 178 6.30 0.80 12.79
CA SER A 178 6.87 0.44 14.11
C SER A 178 7.82 -0.76 14.06
N MET A 179 7.71 -1.58 13.02
CA MET A 179 8.58 -2.73 12.75
C MET A 179 9.78 -2.36 11.85
N GLY A 180 9.90 -1.11 11.40
CA GLY A 180 10.97 -0.65 10.51
C GLY A 180 10.85 -1.16 9.07
N LEU A 181 9.64 -1.49 8.61
CA LEU A 181 9.37 -1.97 7.24
C LEU A 181 9.11 -0.80 6.30
N ASP A 182 10.10 0.09 6.19
CA ASP A 182 9.94 1.40 5.55
C ASP A 182 9.75 1.29 4.03
N GLU A 183 10.42 0.35 3.36
CA GLU A 183 10.29 0.15 1.91
C GLU A 183 8.90 -0.38 1.55
N LEU A 184 8.35 -1.28 2.38
CA LEU A 184 6.99 -1.78 2.25
C LEU A 184 5.96 -0.66 2.43
N VAL A 185 6.14 0.19 3.44
CA VAL A 185 5.24 1.34 3.70
C VAL A 185 5.33 2.33 2.55
N PHE A 186 6.54 2.67 2.10
CA PHE A 186 6.77 3.53 0.95
C PHE A 186 6.08 2.96 -0.29
N TRP A 187 6.25 1.67 -0.57
CA TRP A 187 5.60 0.97 -1.67
C TRP A 187 4.07 1.08 -1.61
N ILE A 188 3.45 0.79 -0.46
CA ILE A 188 1.99 0.86 -0.29
C ILE A 188 1.48 2.28 -0.54
N ASN A 189 2.15 3.28 0.02
CA ASN A 189 1.77 4.68 -0.14
C ASN A 189 1.96 5.16 -1.58
N TRP A 190 3.06 4.77 -2.20
CA TRP A 190 3.33 5.03 -3.60
C TRP A 190 2.26 4.39 -4.50
N GLN A 191 1.94 3.11 -4.33
CA GLN A 191 0.88 2.41 -5.06
C GLN A 191 -0.50 3.07 -4.89
N TRP A 192 -0.84 3.51 -3.67
CA TRP A 192 -2.10 4.20 -3.43
C TRP A 192 -2.16 5.58 -4.09
N GLY A 193 -1.06 6.34 -4.01
CA GLY A 193 -0.89 7.60 -4.73
C GLY A 193 -0.99 7.44 -6.26
N ARG A 194 -0.47 6.33 -6.80
CA ARG A 194 -0.60 5.96 -8.23
C ARG A 194 -2.07 5.76 -8.63
N ARG A 195 -2.89 5.09 -7.81
CA ARG A 195 -4.28 4.76 -8.17
C ARG A 195 -5.23 5.96 -8.12
N GLN A 196 -5.09 6.85 -7.14
CA GLN A 196 -5.95 8.05 -7.07
C GLN A 196 -5.75 8.98 -8.28
N GLY A 197 -4.53 9.02 -8.83
CA GLY A 197 -4.26 9.72 -10.09
C GLY A 197 -4.93 9.07 -11.31
N SER A 198 -4.98 7.74 -11.36
CA SER A 198 -5.62 7.00 -12.46
C SER A 198 -7.15 7.12 -12.45
N ILE A 199 -7.79 7.00 -11.27
CA ILE A 199 -9.26 7.12 -11.12
C ILE A 199 -9.74 8.50 -11.55
N LYS A 200 -9.09 9.57 -11.06
CA LYS A 200 -9.41 10.95 -11.46
C LYS A 200 -9.18 11.19 -12.96
N GLY A 201 -8.17 10.57 -13.56
CA GLY A 201 -7.92 10.64 -15.00
C GLY A 201 -9.01 9.96 -15.84
N ALA A 202 -9.53 8.82 -15.38
CA ALA A 202 -10.60 8.07 -16.03
C ALA A 202 -11.98 8.73 -15.89
N GLU A 203 -12.24 9.42 -14.77
CA GLU A 203 -13.48 10.19 -14.56
C GLU A 203 -13.52 11.44 -15.46
N ILE A 204 -12.39 12.16 -15.58
CA ILE A 204 -12.27 13.34 -16.45
C ILE A 204 -12.41 12.96 -17.93
N SER A 205 -11.89 11.81 -18.35
CA SER A 205 -12.01 11.35 -19.74
C SER A 205 -13.42 10.87 -20.09
N LYS A 206 -14.17 10.33 -19.13
CA LYS A 206 -15.60 10.01 -19.28
C LYS A 206 -16.48 11.26 -19.37
N SER A 207 -16.25 12.26 -18.52
CA SER A 207 -16.99 13.53 -18.57
C SER A 207 -16.85 14.22 -19.93
N ARG A 208 -15.62 14.26 -20.49
CA ARG A 208 -15.36 14.88 -21.80
C ARG A 208 -15.95 14.14 -22.99
N LYS A 209 -16.21 12.84 -22.88
CA LYS A 209 -16.88 12.07 -23.94
C LYS A 209 -18.38 12.36 -23.96
N ASN A 210 -18.99 12.50 -22.79
CA ASN A 210 -20.42 12.85 -22.69
C ASN A 210 -20.70 14.27 -23.21
N ASP A 211 -19.75 15.21 -23.04
CA ASP A 211 -19.86 16.58 -23.56
C ASP A 211 -19.65 16.70 -25.08
N GLN A 212 -19.18 15.63 -25.75
CA GLN A 212 -18.96 15.60 -27.21
C GLN A 212 -20.06 14.84 -27.98
N GLU A 213 -20.98 14.19 -27.26
CA GLU A 213 -22.12 13.45 -27.81
C GLU A 213 -23.47 14.16 -27.55
N SER A 214 -23.43 15.42 -27.07
CA SER A 214 -24.60 16.29 -26.85
C SER A 214 -24.64 17.46 -27.83
#